data_AF-A0A533ZF02-F1
#
_entry.id   AF-A0A533ZF02-F1
#
_cell.length_a   1.000
_cell.length_b   1.000
_cell.length_c   1.000
_cell.angle_alpha   90.00
_cell.angle_beta   90.00
_cell.angle_gamma   90.00
#
_symmetry.space_group_name_H-M   'P 1'
#
loop_
_entity.id
_entity.type
_entity.pdbx_description
1 polymer ?
#
loop_
_entity_poly.entity_id
_entity_poly.type
_entity_poly.pdbx_seq_one_letter_code
_entity_poly.pdbx_strand_id
1 'polypeptide(L)'
;MTGSGSRRSRIKETVWVDGPLTLGVKHGAIVYLDEIVEARKDTTVIIHPLSDDRRILPIEKKGQVIQAVDEFMLVISYNPGYQSVLKDLKQSTKQRFLAMEFTYPPPEIEARVIEHEARVDKETAQRLVRLGQKVRNLRTHGLEEGVSTRLLIYAGELMGQGVAPARACEAAVTRPITDDPDMQRSIAELVNAIF
;
A
#
# COMPACT_ATOMS: atom_id res chain seq x y z
N MET A 1 60.26 34.47 16.10
CA MET A 1 59.69 33.52 15.12
C MET A 1 58.35 33.03 15.66
N THR A 2 57.30 33.47 15.00
CA THR A 2 55.87 33.33 15.33
C THR A 2 55.30 32.00 14.83
N GLY A 3 54.34 31.43 15.58
CA GLY A 3 53.33 30.54 15.00
C GLY A 3 53.12 29.20 15.70
N SER A 4 52.58 29.19 16.93
CA SER A 4 51.91 28.00 17.46
C SER A 4 50.52 27.87 16.82
N GLY A 5 50.43 27.02 15.80
CA GLY A 5 49.18 26.70 15.13
C GLY A 5 48.20 26.02 16.08
N SER A 6 47.22 26.78 16.57
CA SER A 6 46.02 26.25 17.22
C SER A 6 45.21 25.46 16.19
N ARG A 7 45.40 24.13 16.16
CA ARG A 7 44.42 23.22 15.55
C ARG A 7 43.16 23.25 16.41
N ARG A 8 42.25 24.18 16.12
CA ARG A 8 40.85 24.08 16.56
C ARG A 8 40.29 22.79 15.96
N SER A 9 40.02 21.79 16.81
CA SER A 9 39.22 20.64 16.39
C SER A 9 37.84 21.15 15.97
N ARG A 10 37.38 20.76 14.77
CA ARG A 10 35.98 20.99 14.39
C ARG A 10 35.15 20.07 15.28
N ILE A 11 34.44 20.66 16.24
CA ILE A 11 33.39 19.94 16.98
C ILE A 11 32.40 19.45 15.91
N LYS A 12 32.23 18.14 15.79
CA LYS A 12 31.14 17.56 15.00
C LYS A 12 29.85 17.88 15.75
N GLU A 13 29.13 18.89 15.28
CA GLU A 13 27.84 19.27 15.86
C GLU A 13 26.77 18.25 15.46
N THR A 14 25.96 17.83 16.44
CA THR A 14 24.81 16.96 16.19
C THR A 14 23.66 17.82 15.70
N VAL A 15 23.27 17.65 14.45
CA VAL A 15 22.16 18.39 13.84
C VAL A 15 20.90 17.52 13.84
N TRP A 16 19.78 18.10 14.27
CA TRP A 16 18.48 17.45 14.16
C TRP A 16 17.97 17.48 12.72
N VAL A 17 17.47 16.35 12.24
CA VAL A 17 16.83 16.23 10.92
C VAL A 17 15.38 15.83 11.13
N ASP A 18 14.47 16.61 10.55
CA ASP A 18 13.03 16.34 10.63
C ASP A 18 12.65 15.11 9.80
N GLY A 19 11.73 14.30 10.34
CA GLY A 19 11.16 13.17 9.63
C GLY A 19 10.07 13.59 8.63
N PRO A 20 9.61 12.68 7.76
CA PRO A 20 8.63 12.98 6.72
C PRO A 20 7.31 13.54 7.26
N LEU A 21 6.80 13.01 8.38
CA LEU A 21 5.59 13.54 9.03
C LEU A 21 5.80 14.98 9.51
N THR A 22 6.94 15.27 10.15
CA THR A 22 7.27 16.62 10.64
C THR A 22 7.39 17.61 9.49
N LEU A 23 8.04 17.22 8.39
CA LEU A 23 8.13 18.04 7.18
C LEU A 23 6.75 18.34 6.60
N GLY A 24 5.88 17.33 6.51
CA GLY A 24 4.51 17.51 6.02
C GLY A 24 3.68 18.44 6.89
N VAL A 25 3.78 18.30 8.22
CA VAL A 25 3.11 19.17 9.20
C VAL A 25 3.58 20.62 9.08
N LYS A 26 4.88 20.85 8.87
CA LYS A 26 5.46 22.21 8.75
C LYS A 26 5.16 22.89 7.42
N HIS A 27 5.05 22.12 6.33
CA HIS A 27 5.00 22.65 4.98
C HIS A 27 3.64 22.44 4.28
N GLY A 28 2.64 21.91 4.99
CA GLY A 28 1.29 21.78 4.44
C GLY A 28 1.16 20.67 3.40
N ALA A 29 1.86 19.56 3.59
CA ALA A 29 1.76 18.44 2.67
C ALA A 29 0.60 17.51 3.02
N ILE A 30 0.15 16.74 2.03
CA ILE A 30 -0.59 15.51 2.28
C ILE A 30 0.41 14.45 2.76
N VAL A 31 0.25 13.95 3.98
CA VAL A 31 1.03 12.83 4.49
C VAL A 31 0.17 11.57 4.43
N TYR A 32 0.58 10.64 3.58
CA TYR A 32 -0.05 9.33 3.41
C TYR A 32 0.71 8.27 4.22
N LEU A 33 0.05 7.70 5.23
CA LEU A 33 0.58 6.59 6.01
C LEU A 33 -0.03 5.29 5.50
N ASP A 34 0.73 4.61 4.65
CA ASP A 34 0.33 3.34 4.05
C ASP A 34 0.41 2.21 5.08
N GLU A 35 -0.57 1.29 5.04
CA GLU A 35 -0.63 0.12 5.92
C GLU A 35 -0.44 0.45 7.41
N ILE A 36 -1.16 1.45 7.92
CA ILE A 36 -0.97 2.00 9.28
C ILE A 36 -1.09 0.96 10.41
N VAL A 37 -1.76 -0.17 10.15
CA VAL A 37 -1.90 -1.29 11.07
C VAL A 37 -0.59 -2.05 11.31
N GLU A 38 0.38 -1.98 10.40
CA GLU A 38 1.72 -2.58 10.59
C GLU A 38 2.63 -1.72 11.44
N ALA A 39 2.31 -0.43 11.60
CA ALA A 39 3.06 0.44 12.47
C ALA A 39 2.96 -0.02 13.92
N ARG A 40 4.04 0.19 14.69
CA ARG A 40 4.03 -0.10 16.13
C ARG A 40 2.92 0.71 16.82
N LYS A 41 2.29 0.14 17.84
CA LYS A 41 1.13 0.75 18.52
C LYS A 41 1.44 2.11 19.16
N ASP A 42 2.67 2.34 19.59
CA ASP A 42 3.16 3.63 20.07
C ASP A 42 3.26 4.68 18.95
N THR A 43 3.56 4.25 17.72
CA THR A 43 3.65 5.11 16.54
C THR A 43 2.27 5.59 16.07
N THR A 44 1.24 4.75 16.16
CA THR A 44 -0.14 5.13 15.76
C THR A 44 -0.83 6.09 16.72
N VAL A 45 -0.33 6.25 17.95
CA VAL A 45 -0.85 7.24 18.91
C VAL A 45 -0.30 8.64 18.63
N ILE A 46 0.89 8.75 18.00
CA ILE A 46 1.53 10.04 17.67
C ILE A 46 0.66 10.88 16.74
N ILE A 47 -0.16 10.25 15.89
CA ILE A 47 -1.03 10.94 14.94
C ILE A 47 -2.36 11.41 15.56
N HIS A 48 -2.71 10.97 16.78
CA HIS A 48 -4.00 11.36 17.39
C HIS A 48 -4.17 12.87 17.54
N PRO A 49 -3.17 13.63 18.04
CA PRO A 49 -3.27 15.09 18.14
C PRO A 49 -3.25 15.82 16.79
N LEU A 50 -2.82 15.15 15.71
CA LEU A 50 -2.89 15.68 14.34
C LEU A 50 -4.28 15.51 13.72
N SER A 51 -5.05 14.53 14.20
CA SER A 51 -6.38 14.18 13.71
C SER A 51 -7.54 14.72 14.56
N ASP A 52 -7.24 15.48 15.62
CA ASP A 52 -8.24 16.20 16.41
C ASP A 52 -8.10 17.71 16.23
N ASP A 53 -9.01 18.48 16.83
CA ASP A 53 -9.10 19.94 16.65
C ASP A 53 -7.82 20.70 17.01
N ARG A 54 -6.91 20.09 17.78
CA ARG A 54 -5.65 20.73 18.15
C ARG A 54 -4.68 20.80 16.98
N ARG A 55 -4.69 19.81 16.07
CA ARG A 55 -3.77 19.68 14.92
C ARG A 55 -2.30 19.94 15.29
N ILE A 56 -1.78 19.24 16.30
CA ILE A 56 -0.39 19.38 16.79
C ILE A 56 0.45 18.11 16.62
N LEU A 57 1.76 18.27 16.45
CA LEU A 57 2.75 17.18 16.48
C LEU A 57 3.78 17.40 17.60
N PRO A 58 3.73 16.61 18.69
CA PRO A 58 4.77 16.60 19.71
C PRO A 58 6.06 15.94 19.20
N ILE A 59 7.21 16.58 19.42
CA ILE A 59 8.55 16.02 19.22
C ILE A 59 9.25 15.98 20.58
N GLU A 60 8.98 14.92 21.34
CA GLU A 60 9.46 14.74 22.73
C GLU A 60 10.98 14.88 22.85
N LYS A 61 11.73 14.27 21.93
CA LYS A 61 13.21 14.32 21.91
C LYS A 61 13.79 15.72 21.75
N LYS A 62 13.00 16.68 21.25
CA LYS A 62 13.40 18.10 21.16
C LYS A 62 12.69 18.98 22.20
N GLY A 63 11.74 18.44 22.97
CA GLY A 63 10.83 19.24 23.80
C GLY A 63 10.03 20.26 22.98
N GLN A 64 9.70 19.95 21.72
CA GLN A 64 8.98 20.85 20.83
C GLN A 64 7.56 20.34 20.55
N VAL A 65 6.61 21.25 20.38
CA VAL A 65 5.28 20.96 19.83
C VAL A 65 5.10 21.82 18.59
N ILE A 66 4.75 21.19 17.48
CA ILE A 66 4.56 21.89 16.20
C ILE A 66 3.07 21.96 15.92
N GLN A 67 2.56 23.16 15.66
CA GLN A 67 1.22 23.36 15.12
C GLN A 67 1.23 23.00 13.63
N ALA A 68 0.31 22.15 13.18
CA ALA A 68 0.13 21.88 11.76
C ALA A 68 -0.42 23.13 11.07
N VAL A 69 0.13 23.44 9.89
CA VAL A 69 -0.40 24.50 9.02
C VAL A 69 -1.75 24.09 8.43
N ASP A 70 -2.53 25.06 7.97
CA ASP A 70 -3.92 24.81 7.54
C ASP A 70 -4.01 23.82 6.39
N GLU A 71 -3.04 23.84 5.48
CA GLU A 71 -2.96 22.98 4.29
C GLU A 71 -2.54 21.53 4.61
N PHE A 72 -2.06 21.24 5.82
CA PHE A 72 -1.66 19.88 6.19
C PHE A 72 -2.87 18.93 6.20
N MET A 73 -2.73 17.80 5.52
CA MET A 73 -3.74 16.74 5.46
C MET A 73 -3.13 15.39 5.79
N LEU A 74 -3.78 14.65 6.68
CA LEU A 74 -3.39 13.30 7.05
C LEU A 74 -4.29 12.28 6.37
N VAL A 75 -3.69 11.33 5.66
CA VAL A 75 -4.38 10.19 5.03
C VAL A 75 -3.77 8.90 5.54
N ILE A 76 -4.60 7.92 5.84
CA ILE A 76 -4.17 6.58 6.26
C ILE A 76 -4.83 5.52 5.36
N SER A 77 -4.14 4.40 5.14
CA SER A 77 -4.72 3.21 4.50
C SER A 77 -4.51 1.97 5.37
N TYR A 78 -5.40 1.00 5.24
CA TYR A 78 -5.22 -0.34 5.79
C TYR A 78 -6.18 -1.32 5.10
N ASN A 79 -5.82 -2.61 5.10
CA ASN A 79 -6.67 -3.67 4.56
C ASN A 79 -7.46 -4.34 5.71
N PRO A 80 -8.78 -4.14 5.81
CA PRO A 80 -9.58 -4.77 6.85
C PRO A 80 -9.63 -6.29 6.65
N GLY A 81 -9.54 -7.04 7.76
CA GLY A 81 -9.65 -8.51 7.74
C GLY A 81 -8.42 -9.25 7.18
N TYR A 82 -7.35 -8.54 6.80
CA TYR A 82 -6.09 -9.13 6.33
C TYR A 82 -5.26 -9.74 7.47
N GLN A 83 -5.59 -9.42 8.73
CA GLN A 83 -4.78 -9.77 9.89
C GLN A 83 -5.63 -10.33 11.03
N SER A 84 -4.98 -11.09 11.92
CA SER A 84 -5.59 -11.50 13.17
C SER A 84 -6.24 -10.31 13.88
N VAL A 85 -7.37 -10.54 14.55
CA VAL A 85 -8.17 -9.55 15.31
C VAL A 85 -7.31 -8.64 16.21
N LEU A 86 -6.09 -9.06 16.55
CA LEU A 86 -5.11 -8.35 17.38
C LEU A 86 -4.41 -7.15 16.71
N LYS A 87 -4.45 -7.04 15.38
CA LYS A 87 -3.80 -5.95 14.60
C LYS A 87 -4.79 -4.98 13.94
N ASP A 88 -6.07 -5.03 14.31
CA ASP A 88 -7.02 -4.04 13.83
C ASP A 88 -6.74 -2.63 14.39
N LEU A 89 -7.09 -1.61 13.60
CA LEU A 89 -7.16 -0.24 14.10
C LEU A 89 -8.17 -0.16 15.25
N LYS A 90 -7.73 0.39 16.39
CA LYS A 90 -8.61 0.65 17.54
C LYS A 90 -9.76 1.57 17.12
N GLN A 91 -10.94 1.33 17.69
CA GLN A 91 -12.14 2.16 17.44
C GLN A 91 -11.88 3.66 17.69
N SER A 92 -11.10 3.98 18.72
CA SER A 92 -10.70 5.36 18.99
C SER A 92 -9.94 5.99 17.81
N THR A 93 -9.09 5.25 17.11
CA THR A 93 -8.38 5.77 15.94
C THR A 93 -9.33 5.92 14.75
N LYS A 94 -10.17 4.91 14.49
CA LYS A 94 -11.16 4.96 13.38
C LYS A 94 -12.11 6.16 13.49
N GLN A 95 -12.57 6.49 14.69
CA GLN A 95 -13.49 7.61 14.95
C GLN A 95 -12.89 9.02 14.75
N ARG A 96 -11.61 9.13 14.39
CA ARG A 96 -10.93 10.39 14.07
C ARG A 96 -10.78 10.64 12.55
N PHE A 97 -11.24 9.70 11.72
CA PHE A 97 -11.08 9.77 10.27
C PHE A 97 -12.42 9.68 9.55
N LEU A 98 -12.52 10.39 8.44
CA LEU A 98 -13.48 10.06 7.38
C LEU A 98 -12.98 8.81 6.65
N ALA A 99 -13.91 7.93 6.26
CA ALA A 99 -13.58 6.67 5.63
C ALA A 99 -14.08 6.61 4.18
N MET A 100 -13.24 6.06 3.30
CA MET A 100 -13.63 5.65 1.95
C MET A 100 -13.27 4.17 1.82
N GLU A 101 -14.23 3.35 1.41
CA GLU A 101 -14.03 1.93 1.17
C GLU A 101 -13.70 1.70 -0.31
N PHE A 102 -12.63 0.95 -0.57
CA PHE A 102 -12.23 0.57 -1.91
C PHE A 102 -12.44 -0.92 -2.10
N THR A 103 -13.03 -1.28 -3.24
CA THR A 103 -13.17 -2.66 -3.70
C THR A 103 -12.61 -2.76 -5.12
N TYR A 104 -12.56 -3.98 -5.67
CA TYR A 104 -12.15 -4.16 -7.06
C TYR A 104 -13.05 -3.36 -8.01
N PRO A 105 -12.49 -2.69 -9.04
CA PRO A 105 -13.30 -1.88 -9.95
C PRO A 105 -14.34 -2.71 -10.71
N PRO A 106 -15.41 -2.09 -11.21
CA PRO A 106 -16.30 -2.73 -12.18
C PRO A 106 -15.52 -3.27 -13.39
N PRO A 107 -15.94 -4.39 -14.02
CA PRO A 107 -15.15 -5.08 -15.04
C PRO A 107 -14.70 -4.20 -16.20
N GLU A 108 -15.55 -3.26 -16.64
CA GLU A 108 -15.22 -2.33 -17.72
C GLU A 108 -14.12 -1.35 -17.33
N ILE A 109 -14.11 -0.88 -16.08
CA ILE A 109 -13.09 0.03 -15.56
C ILE A 109 -11.79 -0.76 -15.33
N GLU A 110 -11.87 -1.95 -14.73
CA GLU A 110 -10.70 -2.80 -14.49
C GLU A 110 -10.00 -3.20 -15.80
N ALA A 111 -10.77 -3.52 -16.84
CA ALA A 111 -10.21 -3.85 -18.16
C ALA A 111 -9.47 -2.66 -18.76
N ARG A 112 -10.02 -1.44 -18.65
CA ARG A 112 -9.34 -0.22 -19.14
C ARG A 112 -8.06 0.07 -18.37
N VAL A 113 -8.04 -0.19 -17.07
CA VAL A 113 -6.84 -0.05 -16.25
C VAL A 113 -5.78 -1.06 -16.70
N ILE A 114 -6.14 -2.33 -16.87
CA ILE A 114 -5.21 -3.37 -17.32
C ILE A 114 -4.70 -3.10 -18.74
N GLU A 115 -5.58 -2.73 -19.67
CA GLU A 115 -5.22 -2.35 -21.04
C GLU A 115 -4.15 -1.23 -21.04
N HIS A 116 -4.35 -0.19 -20.23
CA HIS A 116 -3.43 0.93 -20.12
C HIS A 116 -2.10 0.54 -19.46
N GLU A 117 -2.16 -0.02 -18.24
CA GLU A 117 -0.99 -0.26 -17.40
C GLU A 117 -0.13 -1.40 -17.96
N ALA A 118 -0.76 -2.50 -18.38
CA ALA A 118 -0.06 -3.66 -18.92
C ALA A 118 0.29 -3.53 -20.42
N ARG A 119 -0.24 -2.50 -21.10
CA ARG A 119 -0.04 -2.24 -22.54
C ARG A 119 -0.41 -3.44 -23.43
N VAL A 120 -1.50 -4.11 -23.08
CA VAL A 120 -2.08 -5.22 -23.84
C VAL A 120 -3.31 -4.75 -24.61
N ASP A 121 -3.74 -5.52 -25.60
CA ASP A 121 -4.99 -5.25 -26.29
C ASP A 121 -6.21 -5.45 -25.37
N LYS A 122 -7.32 -4.81 -25.75
CA LYS A 122 -8.59 -4.87 -25.02
C LYS A 122 -9.11 -6.29 -24.80
N GLU A 123 -8.89 -7.22 -25.73
CA GLU A 123 -9.36 -8.59 -25.60
C GLU A 123 -8.58 -9.32 -24.49
N THR A 124 -7.25 -9.20 -24.49
CA THR A 124 -6.39 -9.72 -23.42
C THR A 124 -6.78 -9.14 -22.06
N ALA A 125 -6.99 -7.82 -21.98
CA ALA A 125 -7.41 -7.17 -20.73
C ALA A 125 -8.77 -7.70 -20.22
N GLN A 126 -9.75 -7.87 -21.11
CA GLN A 126 -11.06 -8.43 -20.76
C GLN A 126 -10.97 -9.90 -20.29
N ARG A 127 -10.11 -10.70 -20.92
CA ARG A 127 -9.83 -12.09 -20.50
C ARG A 127 -9.19 -12.12 -19.11
N LEU A 128 -8.24 -11.23 -18.82
CA LEU A 128 -7.62 -11.10 -17.49
C LEU A 128 -8.63 -10.67 -16.42
N VAL A 129 -9.52 -9.73 -16.70
CA VAL A 129 -10.61 -9.37 -15.78
C VAL A 129 -11.53 -10.56 -15.52
N ARG A 130 -11.91 -11.30 -16.56
CA ARG A 130 -12.75 -12.51 -16.42
C ARG A 130 -12.07 -13.56 -15.54
N LEU A 131 -10.77 -13.77 -15.72
CA LEU A 131 -9.98 -14.63 -14.84
C LEU A 131 -10.03 -14.11 -13.40
N GLY A 132 -9.79 -12.80 -13.22
CA GLY A 132 -9.85 -12.12 -11.93
C GLY A 132 -11.15 -12.36 -11.18
N GLN A 133 -12.28 -12.16 -11.85
CA GLN A 133 -13.61 -12.41 -11.26
C GLN A 133 -13.80 -13.86 -10.83
N LYS A 134 -13.40 -14.83 -11.67
CA LYS A 134 -13.56 -16.26 -11.36
C LYS A 134 -12.66 -16.68 -10.20
N VAL A 135 -11.42 -16.20 -10.15
CA VAL A 135 -10.49 -16.49 -9.04
C VAL A 135 -10.98 -15.84 -7.74
N ARG A 136 -11.48 -14.61 -7.78
CA ARG A 136 -12.07 -13.93 -6.60
C ARG A 136 -13.28 -14.69 -6.03
N ASN A 137 -14.04 -15.39 -6.87
CA ASN A 137 -15.15 -16.24 -6.42
C ASN A 137 -14.69 -17.53 -5.72
N LEU A 138 -13.42 -17.93 -5.84
CA LEU A 138 -12.87 -19.07 -5.09
C LEU A 138 -12.64 -18.74 -3.61
N ARG A 139 -12.77 -17.48 -3.17
CA ARG A 139 -12.70 -17.12 -1.75
C ARG A 139 -13.72 -17.84 -0.89
N THR A 140 -14.90 -18.14 -1.44
CA THR A 140 -15.92 -18.92 -0.73
C THR A 140 -15.56 -20.41 -0.60
N HIS A 141 -14.46 -20.84 -1.21
CA HIS A 141 -14.01 -22.23 -1.29
C HIS A 141 -12.60 -22.44 -0.69
N GLY A 142 -12.13 -21.52 0.15
CA GLY A 142 -10.89 -21.68 0.93
C GLY A 142 -9.72 -20.79 0.51
N LEU A 143 -9.87 -19.95 -0.53
CA LEU A 143 -8.86 -18.96 -0.88
C LEU A 143 -8.90 -17.78 0.11
N GLU A 144 -7.78 -17.53 0.81
CA GLU A 144 -7.69 -16.45 1.81
C GLU A 144 -7.96 -15.08 1.18
N GLU A 145 -7.34 -14.81 0.04
CA GLU A 145 -7.46 -13.56 -0.70
C GLU A 145 -7.67 -13.79 -2.20
N GLY A 146 -8.59 -13.02 -2.80
CA GLY A 146 -8.77 -13.03 -4.24
C GLY A 146 -7.60 -12.33 -4.96
N VAL A 147 -7.44 -12.60 -6.25
CA VAL A 147 -6.43 -11.94 -7.07
C VAL A 147 -6.66 -10.42 -7.18
N SER A 148 -5.64 -9.63 -6.87
CA SER A 148 -5.69 -8.18 -6.97
C SER A 148 -5.54 -7.69 -8.42
N THR A 149 -6.02 -6.48 -8.72
CA THR A 149 -5.81 -5.85 -10.05
C THR A 149 -4.33 -5.74 -10.40
N ARG A 150 -3.44 -5.54 -9.41
CA ARG A 150 -1.98 -5.52 -9.60
C ARG A 150 -1.46 -6.82 -10.21
N LEU A 151 -1.92 -7.97 -9.71
CA LEU A 151 -1.49 -9.27 -10.24
C LEU A 151 -2.00 -9.53 -11.66
N LEU A 152 -3.20 -9.02 -11.98
CA LEU A 152 -3.72 -9.07 -13.36
C LEU A 152 -2.90 -8.19 -14.30
N ILE A 153 -2.45 -7.02 -13.86
CA ILE A 153 -1.53 -6.16 -14.62
C ILE A 153 -0.22 -6.89 -14.88
N TYR A 154 0.40 -7.50 -13.86
CA TYR A 154 1.64 -8.27 -14.03
C TYR A 154 1.48 -9.44 -15.02
N ALA A 155 0.35 -10.15 -14.97
CA ALA A 155 0.05 -11.19 -15.95
C ALA A 155 -0.03 -10.60 -17.38
N GLY A 156 -0.69 -9.45 -17.54
CA GLY A 156 -0.75 -8.73 -18.81
C GLY A 156 0.62 -8.27 -19.30
N GLU A 157 1.46 -7.71 -18.44
CA GLU A 157 2.81 -7.25 -18.80
C GLU A 157 3.68 -8.41 -19.31
N LEU A 158 3.60 -9.57 -18.65
CA LEU A 158 4.29 -10.78 -19.11
C LEU A 158 3.77 -11.25 -20.48
N MET A 159 2.45 -11.25 -20.69
CA MET A 159 1.86 -11.59 -21.99
C MET A 159 2.28 -10.62 -23.09
N GLY A 160 2.32 -9.31 -22.79
CA GLY A 160 2.79 -8.27 -23.71
C GLY A 160 4.26 -8.42 -24.09
N GLN A 161 5.07 -9.08 -23.25
CA GLN A 161 6.46 -9.47 -23.55
C GLN A 161 6.59 -10.82 -24.29
N GLY A 162 5.48 -11.44 -24.68
CA GLY A 162 5.46 -12.70 -25.42
C GLY A 162 5.46 -13.96 -24.55
N VAL A 163 5.27 -13.84 -23.23
CA VAL A 163 5.11 -15.01 -22.37
C VAL A 163 3.72 -15.63 -22.60
N ALA A 164 3.68 -16.95 -22.81
CA ALA A 164 2.42 -17.66 -23.04
C ALA A 164 1.43 -17.44 -21.87
N PRO A 165 0.11 -17.28 -22.14
CA PRO A 165 -0.86 -16.91 -21.09
C PRO A 165 -0.87 -17.84 -19.87
N ALA A 166 -0.78 -19.15 -20.09
CA ALA A 166 -0.71 -20.14 -19.01
C ALA A 166 0.47 -19.87 -18.06
N ARG A 167 1.65 -19.55 -18.60
CA ARG A 167 2.86 -19.30 -17.82
C ARG A 167 2.83 -17.93 -17.14
N ALA A 168 2.31 -16.92 -17.83
CA ALA A 168 2.14 -15.57 -17.28
C ALA A 168 1.18 -15.58 -16.07
N CYS A 169 0.01 -16.22 -16.21
CA CYS A 169 -0.94 -16.37 -15.12
C CYS A 169 -0.42 -17.26 -13.99
N GLU A 170 0.31 -18.35 -14.30
CA GLU A 170 0.92 -19.17 -13.25
C GLU A 170 1.85 -18.33 -12.35
N ALA A 171 2.76 -17.57 -12.97
CA ALA A 171 3.77 -16.79 -12.27
C ALA A 171 3.19 -15.58 -11.52
N ALA A 172 2.26 -14.85 -12.15
CA ALA A 172 1.74 -13.59 -11.61
C ALA A 172 0.46 -13.75 -10.77
N VAL A 173 -0.35 -14.78 -11.01
CA VAL A 173 -1.65 -14.97 -10.34
C VAL A 173 -1.62 -16.20 -9.45
N THR A 174 -1.33 -17.38 -9.99
CA THR A 174 -1.51 -18.64 -9.26
C THR A 174 -0.55 -18.80 -8.09
N ARG A 175 0.76 -18.65 -8.34
CA ARG A 175 1.79 -18.86 -7.31
C ARG A 175 1.74 -17.83 -6.17
N PRO A 176 1.46 -16.53 -6.41
CA PRO A 176 1.45 -15.55 -5.33
C PRO A 176 0.25 -15.66 -4.38
N ILE A 177 -0.89 -16.22 -4.81
CA ILE A 177 -2.13 -16.19 -4.02
C ILE A 177 -2.39 -17.47 -3.23
N THR A 178 -1.70 -18.57 -3.53
CA THR A 178 -1.91 -19.84 -2.82
C THR A 178 -0.76 -20.82 -3.01
N ASP A 179 -0.40 -21.50 -1.91
CA ASP A 179 0.50 -22.66 -1.90
C ASP A 179 -0.24 -24.01 -1.98
N ASP A 180 -1.59 -24.00 -1.93
CA ASP A 180 -2.41 -25.22 -2.00
C ASP A 180 -2.42 -25.78 -3.44
N PRO A 181 -1.87 -27.00 -3.67
CA PRO A 181 -1.84 -27.62 -4.99
C PRO A 181 -3.22 -27.81 -5.63
N ASP A 182 -4.28 -28.02 -4.85
CA ASP A 182 -5.64 -28.19 -5.38
C ASP A 182 -6.17 -26.86 -5.91
N MET A 183 -5.98 -25.77 -5.17
CA MET A 183 -6.33 -24.43 -5.62
C MET A 183 -5.50 -23.99 -6.82
N GLN A 184 -4.20 -24.31 -6.84
CA GLN A 184 -3.35 -24.03 -8.01
C GLN A 184 -3.87 -24.74 -9.26
N ARG A 185 -4.31 -26.01 -9.14
CA ARG A 185 -4.93 -26.76 -10.25
C ARG A 185 -6.23 -26.12 -10.71
N SER A 186 -7.13 -25.76 -9.79
CA SER A 186 -8.38 -25.08 -10.13
C SER A 186 -8.15 -23.76 -10.86
N ILE A 187 -7.18 -22.95 -10.43
CA ILE A 187 -6.83 -21.69 -11.12
C ILE A 187 -6.26 -21.99 -12.51
N ALA A 188 -5.39 -23.00 -12.65
CA ALA A 188 -4.84 -23.38 -13.95
C ALA A 188 -5.92 -23.83 -14.95
N GLU A 189 -6.94 -24.57 -14.51
CA GLU A 189 -8.10 -24.93 -15.33
C GLU A 189 -8.88 -23.69 -15.78
N LEU A 190 -9.07 -22.71 -14.88
CA LEU A 190 -9.70 -21.44 -15.23
C LEU A 190 -8.90 -20.66 -16.28
N VAL A 191 -7.57 -20.64 -16.18
CA VAL A 191 -6.70 -19.99 -17.17
C VAL A 191 -6.85 -20.66 -18.53
N ASN A 192 -6.76 -21.99 -18.59
CA ASN A 192 -6.89 -22.75 -19.84
C ASN A 192 -8.29 -22.63 -20.49
N ALA A 193 -9.34 -22.40 -19.69
CA ALA A 193 -10.68 -22.20 -20.22
C ALA A 193 -10.91 -20.79 -20.79
N ILE A 194 -10.06 -19.81 -20.48
CA ILE A 194 -10.22 -18.40 -20.85
C ILE A 194 -9.29 -18.00 -22.01
N PHE A 195 -8.09 -18.58 -22.07
CA PHE A 195 -7.06 -18.24 -23.05
C PHE A 195 -6.90 -19.33 -24.11
#